data_AF-A0A809RCN6-F1
#
_entry.id   AF-A0A809RCN6-F1
#
_cell.length_a   1.000
_cell.length_b   1.000
_cell.length_c   1.000
_cell.angle_alpha   90.00
_cell.angle_beta   90.00
_cell.angle_gamma   90.00
#
_symmetry.space_group_name_H-M   'P 1'
#
loop_
_entity.id
_entity.type
_entity.pdbx_description
1 polymer ?
#
loop_
_entity_poly.entity_id
_entity_poly.type
_entity_poly.pdbx_seq_one_letter_code
_entity_poly.pdbx_strand_id
1 'polypeptide(L)'
;MNTINRGLIFGIGLFASFGFSLNANAAPNSQKLGISQSQLQQFNIDQTLSSEAYPQGVPTNYGWGGHPWMHAGNNVPSSFTAITGWAQIMWAQGITSSNDYVQIQNFKTLICTVSNGAHSWSLLQQGDIDGSEFDSDYVNNVNTPPPYFLQITNSGLATIGIDTGNKAFHYWYKQGRVLLPSTNICGTLSVLQARTVTKASGGTAPGGNGAYVISVGGDYWLNTMAAWNQNTTNTSIDIGRFKLITGQWQWFGVSTASDTDLLNLYQYGYTTSTSTSTSTSTSTSANTSANTSANTSASTSTSTSTSIPTKKYIRIKTIY
;
A
#
# COMPACT_ATOMS: atom_id res chain seq x y z
N MET A 1 -26.75 -24.30 67.36
CA MET A 1 -27.97 -24.44 66.54
C MET A 1 -28.49 -23.03 66.27
N ASN A 2 -28.38 -22.55 65.02
CA ASN A 2 -29.17 -21.45 64.44
C ASN A 2 -28.71 -21.26 63.00
N THR A 3 -29.47 -21.84 62.06
CA THR A 3 -29.29 -21.68 60.61
C THR A 3 -30.18 -20.55 60.13
N ILE A 4 -29.57 -19.49 59.59
CA ILE A 4 -30.29 -18.39 58.93
C ILE A 4 -30.34 -18.70 57.43
N ASN A 5 -31.55 -18.95 56.93
CA ASN A 5 -31.87 -19.12 55.52
C ASN A 5 -31.99 -17.72 54.87
N ARG A 6 -31.13 -17.39 53.90
CA ARG A 6 -31.30 -16.21 53.04
C ARG A 6 -31.62 -16.67 51.62
N GLY A 7 -32.88 -16.52 51.23
CA GLY A 7 -33.34 -16.72 49.86
C GLY A 7 -32.81 -15.61 48.94
N LEU A 8 -32.19 -16.03 47.84
CA LEU A 8 -31.75 -15.17 46.75
C LEU A 8 -32.89 -15.12 45.71
N ILE A 9 -33.48 -13.94 45.49
CA ILE A 9 -34.48 -13.73 44.43
C ILE A 9 -33.72 -13.32 43.16
N PHE A 10 -33.73 -14.18 42.15
CA PHE A 10 -33.28 -13.85 40.79
C PHE A 10 -34.40 -13.11 40.05
N GLY A 11 -34.25 -11.80 39.88
CA GLY A 11 -35.08 -11.00 38.99
C GLY A 11 -34.56 -11.12 37.55
N ILE A 12 -35.29 -11.83 36.69
CA ILE A 12 -35.03 -11.90 35.26
C ILE A 12 -35.58 -10.61 34.63
N GLY A 13 -34.69 -9.65 34.37
CA GLY A 13 -35.01 -8.45 33.59
C GLY A 13 -35.08 -8.79 32.10
N LEU A 14 -36.28 -8.77 31.55
CA LEU A 14 -36.54 -8.92 30.11
C LEU A 14 -36.08 -7.64 29.39
N PHE A 15 -34.87 -7.63 28.82
CA PHE A 15 -34.45 -6.56 27.91
C PHE A 15 -35.08 -6.80 26.54
N ALA A 16 -36.09 -6.00 26.18
CA ALA A 16 -36.62 -5.94 24.83
C ALA A 16 -35.62 -5.21 23.93
N SER A 17 -34.81 -5.98 23.19
CA SER A 17 -33.95 -5.45 22.13
C SER A 17 -34.82 -5.03 20.95
N PHE A 18 -35.08 -3.73 20.81
CA PHE A 18 -35.61 -3.16 19.57
C PHE A 18 -34.54 -3.27 18.49
N GLY A 19 -34.61 -4.32 17.68
CA GLY A 19 -33.80 -4.48 16.48
C GLY A 19 -34.25 -3.50 15.40
N PHE A 20 -33.65 -2.31 15.35
CA PHE A 20 -33.67 -1.51 14.14
C PHE A 20 -32.79 -2.20 13.10
N SER A 21 -33.42 -2.97 12.21
CA SER A 21 -32.75 -3.51 11.03
C SER A 21 -32.60 -2.36 10.02
N LEU A 22 -31.48 -1.64 10.10
CA LEU A 22 -31.07 -0.74 9.03
C LEU A 22 -30.68 -1.62 7.84
N ASN A 23 -31.58 -1.76 6.88
CA ASN A 23 -31.27 -2.32 5.56
C ASN A 23 -30.36 -1.32 4.83
N ALA A 24 -29.07 -1.34 5.16
CA ALA A 24 -28.04 -0.71 4.36
C ALA A 24 -27.90 -1.54 3.08
N ASN A 25 -28.66 -1.17 2.05
CA ASN A 25 -28.45 -1.72 0.71
C ASN A 25 -27.04 -1.35 0.26
N ALA A 26 -26.31 -2.32 -0.31
CA ALA A 26 -25.03 -2.05 -0.93
C ALA A 26 -25.18 -0.92 -1.96
N ALA A 27 -24.22 0.00 -1.99
CA ALA A 27 -24.24 1.09 -2.95
C ALA A 27 -24.30 0.51 -4.38
N PRO A 28 -25.10 1.09 -5.29
CA PRO A 28 -25.08 0.69 -6.69
C PRO A 28 -23.64 0.77 -7.21
N ASN A 29 -23.17 -0.29 -7.87
CA ASN A 29 -21.80 -0.47 -8.39
C ASN A 29 -20.70 -0.83 -7.36
N SER A 30 -21.05 -1.40 -6.19
CA SER A 30 -20.02 -1.91 -5.30
C SER A 30 -19.34 -3.17 -5.84
N GLN A 31 -18.02 -3.26 -5.63
CA GLN A 31 -17.18 -4.39 -5.99
C GLN A 31 -16.71 -5.13 -4.74
N LYS A 32 -16.47 -6.43 -4.87
CA LYS A 32 -15.89 -7.28 -3.82
C LYS A 32 -14.41 -7.49 -4.04
N LEU A 33 -13.65 -7.65 -2.94
CA LEU A 33 -12.21 -7.93 -2.98
C LEU A 33 -11.88 -9.39 -3.36
N GLY A 34 -12.82 -10.32 -3.19
CA GLY A 34 -12.54 -11.75 -3.34
C GLY A 34 -11.68 -12.34 -2.21
N ILE A 35 -11.59 -11.64 -1.07
CA ILE A 35 -10.93 -12.08 0.17
C ILE A 35 -12.01 -12.55 1.14
N SER A 36 -11.76 -13.63 1.88
CA SER A 36 -12.70 -14.06 2.92
C SER A 36 -12.74 -13.05 4.08
N GLN A 37 -13.85 -13.02 4.83
CA GLN A 37 -13.94 -12.18 6.03
C GLN A 37 -12.81 -12.48 7.02
N SER A 38 -12.53 -13.75 7.28
CA SER A 38 -11.47 -14.17 8.20
C SER A 38 -10.08 -13.71 7.74
N GLN A 39 -9.80 -13.74 6.43
CA GLN A 39 -8.54 -13.26 5.87
C GLN A 39 -8.42 -11.73 5.98
N LEU A 40 -9.50 -10.98 5.79
CA LEU A 40 -9.49 -9.53 5.99
C LEU A 40 -9.19 -9.18 7.45
N GLN A 41 -9.88 -9.82 8.39
CA GLN A 41 -9.67 -9.60 9.83
C GLN A 41 -8.28 -10.08 10.30
N GLN A 42 -7.71 -11.09 9.63
CA GLN A 42 -6.34 -11.54 9.89
C GLN A 42 -5.32 -10.41 9.70
N PHE A 43 -5.57 -9.41 8.86
CA PHE A 43 -4.64 -8.28 8.73
C PHE A 43 -4.54 -7.44 10.01
N ASN A 44 -5.62 -7.32 10.79
CA ASN A 44 -5.58 -6.67 12.11
C ASN A 44 -4.87 -7.53 13.15
N ILE A 45 -5.04 -8.85 13.10
CA ILE A 45 -4.27 -9.78 13.96
C ILE A 45 -2.79 -9.70 13.62
N ASP A 46 -2.44 -9.67 12.32
CA ASP A 46 -1.05 -9.60 11.85
C ASP A 46 -0.34 -8.34 12.35
N GLN A 47 -1.05 -7.25 12.67
CA GLN A 47 -0.50 -6.04 13.31
C GLN A 47 0.04 -6.27 14.74
N THR A 48 -0.25 -7.42 15.35
CA THR A 48 0.15 -7.75 16.73
C THR A 48 1.23 -8.83 16.80
N LEU A 49 1.59 -9.43 15.67
CA LEU A 49 2.47 -10.60 15.60
C LEU A 49 3.86 -10.23 15.06
N SER A 50 4.90 -10.88 15.57
CA SER A 50 6.26 -10.79 15.01
C SER A 50 6.32 -11.37 13.60
N SER A 51 7.11 -10.78 12.71
CA SER A 51 7.40 -11.28 11.35
C SER A 51 7.67 -12.79 11.33
N GLU A 52 7.14 -13.49 10.33
CA GLU A 52 7.32 -14.95 10.17
C GLU A 52 8.79 -15.31 9.89
N ALA A 53 9.51 -14.42 9.21
CA ALA A 53 10.95 -14.43 9.12
C ALA A 53 11.47 -13.00 9.05
N TYR A 54 12.67 -12.78 9.57
CA TYR A 54 13.32 -11.49 9.49
C TYR A 54 13.85 -11.26 8.06
N PRO A 55 13.68 -10.07 7.47
CA PRO A 55 14.21 -9.79 6.13
C PRO A 55 15.74 -9.70 6.11
N GLN A 56 16.37 -10.37 5.15
CA GLN A 56 17.82 -10.42 4.97
C GLN A 56 18.40 -9.02 4.74
N GLY A 57 19.44 -8.67 5.50
CA GLY A 57 20.18 -7.42 5.36
C GLY A 57 19.56 -6.21 6.05
N VAL A 58 18.36 -6.33 6.63
CA VAL A 58 17.78 -5.27 7.46
C VAL A 58 18.52 -5.23 8.81
N PRO A 59 18.97 -4.06 9.29
CA PRO A 59 19.56 -3.95 10.63
C PRO A 59 18.55 -4.31 11.73
N THR A 60 18.94 -5.10 12.72
CA THR A 60 18.02 -5.57 13.79
C THR A 60 17.44 -4.46 14.66
N ASN A 61 18.05 -3.27 14.69
CA ASN A 61 17.50 -2.10 15.35
C ASN A 61 16.35 -1.44 14.57
N TYR A 62 16.11 -1.84 13.32
CA TYR A 62 14.96 -1.41 12.54
C TYR A 62 13.78 -2.28 12.95
N GLY A 63 13.00 -1.80 13.93
CA GLY A 63 11.90 -2.55 14.54
C GLY A 63 10.90 -3.10 13.52
N TRP A 64 10.71 -2.40 12.39
CA TRP A 64 9.81 -2.79 11.30
C TRP A 64 10.22 -4.10 10.59
N GLY A 65 11.48 -4.54 10.68
CA GLY A 65 11.89 -5.83 10.13
C GLY A 65 11.32 -7.01 10.94
N GLY A 66 11.22 -6.84 12.26
CA GLY A 66 10.76 -7.89 13.17
C GLY A 66 9.26 -7.82 13.51
N HIS A 67 8.62 -6.67 13.32
CA HIS A 67 7.22 -6.44 13.66
C HIS A 67 6.57 -5.49 12.66
N PRO A 68 5.26 -5.60 12.41
CA PRO A 68 4.51 -4.55 11.75
C PRO A 68 4.68 -3.22 12.50
N TRP A 69 4.52 -2.11 11.78
CA TRP A 69 4.66 -0.78 12.35
C TRP A 69 3.51 0.13 11.90
N MET A 70 2.69 0.56 12.86
CA MET A 70 1.68 1.59 12.64
C MET A 70 2.32 2.96 12.93
N HIS A 71 2.44 3.79 11.89
CA HIS A 71 3.04 5.12 12.03
C HIS A 71 1.97 6.21 12.04
N ALA A 72 1.69 6.87 10.92
CA ALA A 72 0.63 7.88 10.88
C ALA A 72 -0.77 7.25 11.04
N GLY A 73 -0.96 6.01 10.57
CA GLY A 73 -2.24 5.32 10.60
C GLY A 73 -3.35 6.16 9.97
N ASN A 74 -4.45 6.36 10.71
CA ASN A 74 -5.59 7.16 10.26
C ASN A 74 -5.39 8.68 10.40
N ASN A 75 -4.25 9.14 10.92
CA ASN A 75 -3.98 10.55 11.17
C ASN A 75 -3.18 11.16 10.01
N VAL A 76 -3.88 11.61 8.97
CA VAL A 76 -3.24 12.28 7.83
C VAL A 76 -2.61 13.60 8.30
N PRO A 77 -1.30 13.84 8.08
CA PRO A 77 -0.70 15.13 8.41
C PRO A 77 -1.32 16.27 7.58
N SER A 78 -1.46 17.45 8.17
CA SER A 78 -2.26 18.56 7.60
C SER A 78 -1.81 19.05 6.22
N SER A 79 -0.53 18.91 5.86
CA SER A 79 0.03 19.32 4.56
C SER A 79 0.06 18.20 3.52
N PHE A 80 -0.42 17.01 3.86
CA PHE A 80 -0.31 15.82 3.03
C PHE A 80 -1.63 15.58 2.29
N THR A 81 -1.55 15.61 0.96
CA THR A 81 -2.74 15.57 0.08
C THR A 81 -2.74 14.37 -0.86
N ALA A 82 -1.73 13.51 -0.78
CA ALA A 82 -1.60 12.35 -1.64
C ALA A 82 -1.28 11.09 -0.84
N ILE A 83 -1.55 9.95 -1.45
CA ILE A 83 -1.34 8.61 -0.90
C ILE A 83 -0.79 7.69 -1.99
N THR A 84 0.05 6.74 -1.58
CA THR A 84 0.31 5.55 -2.39
C THR A 84 0.44 4.31 -1.52
N GLY A 85 -0.11 3.19 -1.97
CA GLY A 85 0.32 1.89 -1.48
C GLY A 85 1.67 1.49 -2.07
N TRP A 86 2.39 0.65 -1.34
CA TRP A 86 3.63 0.02 -1.78
C TRP A 86 3.74 -1.38 -1.18
N ALA A 87 4.67 -2.18 -1.69
CA ALA A 87 5.07 -3.42 -1.08
C ALA A 87 6.56 -3.66 -1.31
N GLN A 88 7.14 -4.55 -0.51
CA GLN A 88 8.54 -4.91 -0.61
C GLN A 88 8.71 -6.42 -0.48
N ILE A 89 9.53 -6.99 -1.37
CA ILE A 89 9.91 -8.40 -1.32
C ILE A 89 11.41 -8.46 -1.02
N MET A 90 11.77 -9.32 -0.09
CA MET A 90 13.14 -9.51 0.37
C MET A 90 13.43 -10.99 0.57
N TRP A 91 14.70 -11.37 0.53
CA TRP A 91 15.11 -12.70 0.99
C TRP A 91 14.80 -12.84 2.48
N ALA A 92 14.36 -14.03 2.91
CA ALA A 92 14.30 -14.37 4.32
C ALA A 92 15.73 -14.53 4.87
N GLN A 93 15.98 -14.02 6.09
CA GLN A 93 17.30 -14.07 6.69
C GLN A 93 17.82 -15.51 6.82
N GLY A 94 19.07 -15.71 6.42
CA GLY A 94 19.72 -17.03 6.44
C GLY A 94 19.50 -17.87 5.19
N ILE A 95 18.67 -17.42 4.25
CA ILE A 95 18.56 -18.02 2.93
C ILE A 95 19.59 -17.39 1.99
N THR A 96 20.39 -18.22 1.33
CA THR A 96 21.50 -17.78 0.46
C THR A 96 21.25 -17.98 -1.02
N SER A 97 20.26 -18.79 -1.40
CA SER A 97 19.88 -19.01 -2.80
C SER A 97 18.48 -19.62 -2.92
N SER A 98 17.81 -19.37 -4.03
CA SER A 98 16.58 -20.03 -4.47
C SER A 98 16.56 -20.10 -5.99
N ASN A 99 15.88 -21.11 -6.53
CA ASN A 99 15.59 -21.23 -7.95
C ASN A 99 14.18 -20.72 -8.29
N ASP A 100 13.59 -19.90 -7.42
CA ASP A 100 12.21 -19.44 -7.55
C ASP A 100 12.13 -17.97 -7.95
N TYR A 101 11.10 -17.64 -8.73
CA TYR A 101 10.57 -16.29 -8.88
C TYR A 101 9.38 -16.07 -7.95
N VAL A 102 9.07 -14.81 -7.70
CA VAL A 102 7.84 -14.40 -7.01
C VAL A 102 6.83 -13.94 -8.04
N GLN A 103 5.61 -14.46 -7.97
CA GLN A 103 4.48 -13.95 -8.72
C GLN A 103 3.58 -13.14 -7.80
N ILE A 104 3.15 -11.97 -8.27
CA ILE A 104 2.16 -11.13 -7.58
C ILE A 104 1.00 -10.77 -8.50
N GLN A 105 -0.19 -10.60 -7.91
CA GLN A 105 -1.38 -10.15 -8.61
C GLN A 105 -2.34 -9.44 -7.64
N ASN A 106 -3.36 -8.79 -8.18
CA ASN A 106 -4.44 -8.17 -7.40
C ASN A 106 -3.96 -7.14 -6.37
N PHE A 107 -2.89 -6.39 -6.68
CA PHE A 107 -2.42 -5.30 -5.81
C PHE A 107 -3.41 -4.15 -5.85
N LYS A 108 -3.98 -3.84 -4.68
CA LYS A 108 -5.00 -2.81 -4.49
C LYS A 108 -4.73 -2.00 -3.22
N THR A 109 -5.02 -0.71 -3.31
CA THR A 109 -5.03 0.20 -2.16
C THR A 109 -6.39 0.86 -2.08
N LEU A 110 -7.03 0.70 -0.93
CA LEU A 110 -8.37 1.17 -0.63
C LEU A 110 -8.31 2.12 0.57
N ILE A 111 -9.30 3.01 0.64
CA ILE A 111 -9.47 3.92 1.76
C ILE A 111 -10.92 3.90 2.24
N CYS A 112 -11.08 3.91 3.55
CA CYS A 112 -12.32 4.11 4.26
C CYS A 112 -12.42 5.60 4.64
N THR A 113 -13.45 6.29 4.20
CA THR A 113 -13.72 7.69 4.56
C THR A 113 -14.98 7.81 5.41
N VAL A 114 -15.00 8.81 6.29
CA VAL A 114 -16.17 9.12 7.12
C VAL A 114 -16.84 10.40 6.64
N SER A 115 -18.12 10.32 6.27
CA SER A 115 -18.94 11.46 5.88
C SER A 115 -20.31 11.38 6.56
N ASN A 116 -20.67 12.40 7.32
CA ASN A 116 -21.92 12.45 8.11
C ASN A 116 -22.11 11.22 9.02
N GLY A 117 -21.01 10.70 9.58
CA GLY A 117 -21.01 9.49 10.41
C GLY A 117 -21.12 8.17 9.64
N ALA A 118 -21.28 8.20 8.31
CA ALA A 118 -21.28 7.02 7.47
C ALA A 118 -19.86 6.69 7.00
N HIS A 119 -19.51 5.41 7.05
CA HIS A 119 -18.20 4.90 6.61
C HIS A 119 -18.34 4.30 5.21
N SER A 120 -17.46 4.70 4.29
CA SER A 120 -17.50 4.24 2.91
C SER A 120 -16.11 3.86 2.41
N TRP A 121 -16.02 2.71 1.75
CA TRP A 121 -14.79 2.22 1.14
C TRP A 121 -14.73 2.60 -0.34
N SER A 122 -13.58 3.12 -0.76
CA SER A 122 -13.28 3.40 -2.16
C SER A 122 -11.93 2.83 -2.56
N LEU A 123 -11.83 2.36 -3.80
CA LEU A 123 -10.58 1.97 -4.43
C LEU A 123 -9.82 3.22 -4.87
N LEU A 124 -8.57 3.34 -4.43
CA LEU A 124 -7.68 4.45 -4.80
C LEU A 124 -6.70 4.06 -5.91
N GLN A 125 -6.10 2.87 -5.81
CA GLN A 125 -5.10 2.41 -6.75
C GLN A 125 -5.27 0.92 -7.06
N GLN A 126 -5.10 0.59 -8.34
CA GLN A 126 -4.93 -0.75 -8.88
C GLN A 126 -4.22 -0.63 -10.24
N GLY A 127 -3.51 -1.66 -10.68
CA GLY A 127 -2.92 -1.71 -12.02
C GLY A 127 -1.45 -2.13 -11.99
N ASP A 128 -0.73 -1.74 -13.03
CA ASP A 128 0.69 -2.07 -13.19
C ASP A 128 1.53 -1.52 -12.03
N ILE A 129 2.60 -2.25 -11.73
CA ILE A 129 3.61 -1.84 -10.75
C ILE A 129 4.85 -1.26 -11.44
N ASP A 130 5.54 -0.42 -10.71
CA ASP A 130 6.91 0.03 -10.96
C ASP A 130 7.70 -0.11 -9.66
N GLY A 131 9.03 -0.01 -9.70
CA GLY A 131 9.83 -0.17 -8.48
C GLY A 131 11.32 -0.09 -8.70
N SER A 132 12.07 -0.36 -7.64
CA SER A 132 13.54 -0.38 -7.69
C SER A 132 14.08 -1.36 -6.66
N GLU A 133 15.29 -1.88 -6.91
CA GLU A 133 16.00 -2.69 -5.92
C GLU A 133 16.88 -1.80 -5.05
N PHE A 134 16.59 -1.78 -3.75
CA PHE A 134 17.33 -1.05 -2.75
C PHE A 134 18.29 -1.97 -2.03
N ASP A 135 19.37 -1.41 -1.46
CA ASP A 135 20.06 -2.09 -0.38
C ASP A 135 19.08 -2.28 0.80
N SER A 136 19.06 -3.47 1.41
CA SER A 136 18.07 -3.83 2.44
C SER A 136 18.10 -2.93 3.68
N ASP A 137 19.21 -2.23 3.93
CA ASP A 137 19.31 -1.26 5.02
C ASP A 137 18.72 0.11 4.68
N TYR A 138 18.35 0.34 3.41
CA TYR A 138 17.84 1.60 2.87
C TYR A 138 18.74 2.82 3.15
N VAL A 139 20.00 2.61 3.55
CA VAL A 139 20.92 3.67 3.93
C VAL A 139 21.29 4.47 2.69
N ASN A 140 21.21 5.80 2.78
CA ASN A 140 21.43 6.75 1.68
C ASN A 140 20.54 6.56 0.45
N ASN A 141 19.45 5.77 0.55
CA ASN A 141 18.52 5.54 -0.56
C ASN A 141 19.21 4.96 -1.81
N VAL A 142 20.25 4.13 -1.63
CA VAL A 142 20.96 3.47 -2.73
C VAL A 142 20.02 2.48 -3.39
N ASN A 143 19.79 2.66 -4.70
CA ASN A 143 18.94 1.80 -5.49
C ASN A 143 19.45 1.64 -6.92
N THR A 144 19.06 0.54 -7.53
CA THR A 144 19.23 0.25 -8.94
C THR A 144 17.85 0.11 -9.61
N PRO A 145 17.78 0.22 -10.95
CA PRO A 145 16.58 -0.12 -11.71
C PRO A 145 15.98 -1.48 -11.29
N PRO A 146 14.71 -1.77 -11.65
CA PRO A 146 13.96 -2.93 -11.20
C PRO A 146 14.74 -4.25 -11.32
N PRO A 147 14.36 -5.29 -10.55
CA PRO A 147 15.05 -6.57 -10.48
C PRO A 147 15.46 -7.09 -11.84
N TYR A 148 16.55 -7.86 -11.88
CA TYR A 148 17.10 -8.43 -13.12
C TYR A 148 16.05 -9.12 -14.00
N PHE A 149 14.94 -9.57 -13.40
CA PHE A 149 13.75 -10.02 -14.09
C PHE A 149 12.48 -9.40 -13.52
N LEU A 150 11.79 -8.59 -14.32
CA LEU A 150 10.42 -8.15 -14.09
C LEU A 150 9.61 -8.33 -15.38
N GLN A 151 8.61 -9.21 -15.34
CA GLN A 151 7.67 -9.41 -16.44
C GLN A 151 6.25 -9.18 -15.93
N ILE A 152 5.51 -8.28 -16.61
CA ILE A 152 4.11 -7.99 -16.31
C ILE A 152 3.26 -8.40 -17.51
N THR A 153 2.23 -9.23 -17.28
CA THR A 153 1.27 -9.62 -18.32
C THR A 153 0.15 -8.58 -18.45
N ASN A 154 -0.60 -8.62 -19.55
CA ASN A 154 -1.80 -7.79 -19.73
C ASN A 154 -2.90 -8.04 -18.67
N SER A 155 -2.83 -9.15 -17.92
CA SER A 155 -3.75 -9.44 -16.82
C SER A 155 -3.29 -8.85 -15.48
N GLY A 156 -2.17 -8.11 -15.45
CA GLY A 156 -1.59 -7.55 -14.23
C GLY A 156 -0.84 -8.57 -13.37
N LEU A 157 -0.53 -9.76 -13.89
CA LEU A 157 0.34 -10.73 -13.20
C LEU A 157 1.79 -10.28 -13.40
N ALA A 158 2.48 -9.97 -12.30
CA ALA A 158 3.90 -9.66 -12.33
C ALA A 158 4.72 -10.87 -11.84
N THR A 159 5.77 -11.23 -12.58
CA THR A 159 6.78 -12.23 -12.19
C THR A 159 8.11 -11.53 -11.95
N ILE A 160 8.69 -11.75 -10.78
CA ILE A 160 9.79 -10.99 -10.21
C ILE A 160 10.91 -11.95 -9.83
N GLY A 161 12.12 -11.71 -10.34
CA GLY A 161 13.35 -12.36 -9.89
C GLY A 161 14.24 -11.37 -9.17
N ILE A 162 14.49 -11.59 -7.88
CA ILE A 162 15.25 -10.67 -7.03
C ILE A 162 16.70 -11.12 -6.98
N ASP A 163 17.63 -10.18 -7.10
CA ASP A 163 19.05 -10.50 -6.98
C ASP A 163 19.36 -11.06 -5.59
N THR A 164 20.27 -12.04 -5.53
CA THR A 164 20.73 -12.59 -4.26
C THR A 164 21.53 -11.54 -3.49
N GLY A 165 21.41 -11.55 -2.17
CA GLY A 165 22.12 -10.63 -1.28
C GLY A 165 21.18 -9.74 -0.46
N ASN A 166 21.74 -8.69 0.12
CA ASN A 166 21.00 -7.73 0.96
C ASN A 166 20.24 -6.73 0.08
N LYS A 167 19.30 -7.24 -0.74
CA LYS A 167 18.45 -6.44 -1.62
C LYS A 167 16.98 -6.51 -1.21
N ALA A 168 16.30 -5.38 -1.36
CA ALA A 168 14.86 -5.23 -1.24
C ALA A 168 14.29 -4.75 -2.56
N PHE A 169 13.41 -5.54 -3.18
CA PHE A 169 12.60 -5.00 -4.27
C PHE A 169 11.42 -4.25 -3.67
N HIS A 170 11.51 -2.92 -3.65
CA HIS A 170 10.45 -2.03 -3.19
C HIS A 170 9.69 -1.52 -4.41
N TYR A 171 8.37 -1.70 -4.42
CA TYR A 171 7.53 -1.38 -5.58
C TYR A 171 6.23 -0.69 -5.18
N TRP A 172 5.71 0.08 -6.12
CA TRP A 172 4.53 0.92 -6.01
C TRP A 172 3.74 0.87 -7.32
N TYR A 173 2.60 1.55 -7.36
CA TYR A 173 1.81 1.64 -8.59
C TYR A 173 2.51 2.49 -9.64
N LYS A 174 2.59 2.00 -10.88
CA LYS A 174 3.21 2.71 -12.00
C LYS A 174 2.57 4.07 -12.29
N GLN A 175 1.26 4.21 -12.00
CA GLN A 175 0.56 5.49 -12.10
C GLN A 175 1.06 6.55 -11.09
N GLY A 176 1.91 6.16 -10.14
CA GLY A 176 2.37 6.97 -9.04
C GLY A 176 1.28 7.17 -7.99
N ARG A 177 1.42 8.26 -7.24
CA ARG A 177 0.53 8.62 -6.13
C ARG A 177 -0.78 9.18 -6.63
N VAL A 178 -1.81 9.07 -5.80
CA VAL A 178 -3.12 9.65 -6.07
C VAL A 178 -3.52 10.65 -4.99
N LEU A 179 -4.46 11.54 -5.30
CA LEU A 179 -5.00 12.47 -4.32
C LEU A 179 -5.78 11.73 -3.23
N LEU A 180 -5.62 12.18 -2.00
CA LEU A 180 -6.47 11.77 -0.89
C LEU A 180 -7.87 12.38 -1.05
N PRO A 181 -8.94 11.57 -1.04
CA PRO A 181 -10.30 12.10 -1.19
C PRO A 181 -10.79 12.85 0.06
N SER A 182 -10.22 12.54 1.23
CA SER A 182 -10.57 13.12 2.52
C SER A 182 -9.42 12.91 3.51
N THR A 183 -9.29 13.79 4.50
CA THR A 183 -8.43 13.59 5.68
C THR A 183 -9.19 12.95 6.85
N ASN A 184 -10.53 12.89 6.78
CA ASN A 184 -11.36 12.19 7.74
C ASN A 184 -11.55 10.73 7.29
N ILE A 185 -10.67 9.86 7.76
CA ILE A 185 -10.56 8.47 7.30
C ILE A 185 -10.78 7.50 8.47
N CYS A 186 -11.47 6.39 8.18
CA CYS A 186 -11.70 5.28 9.12
C CYS A 186 -10.70 4.14 8.93
N GLY A 187 -9.89 4.18 7.88
CA GLY A 187 -8.96 3.10 7.58
C GLY A 187 -8.34 3.19 6.19
N THR A 188 -7.20 2.55 6.02
CA THR A 188 -6.60 2.20 4.73
C THR A 188 -6.44 0.69 4.67
N LEU A 189 -6.41 0.14 3.46
CA LEU A 189 -6.08 -1.25 3.20
C LEU A 189 -5.20 -1.32 1.94
N SER A 190 -3.96 -1.77 2.10
CA SER A 190 -3.10 -2.18 0.99
C SER A 190 -2.99 -3.70 0.99
N VAL A 191 -3.29 -4.33 -0.15
CA VAL A 191 -3.43 -5.79 -0.22
C VAL A 191 -3.04 -6.32 -1.59
N LEU A 192 -2.46 -7.53 -1.63
CA LEU A 192 -2.10 -8.24 -2.86
C LEU A 192 -2.11 -9.75 -2.64
N GLN A 193 -2.04 -10.51 -3.72
CA GLN A 193 -1.70 -11.93 -3.68
C GLN A 193 -0.28 -12.17 -4.13
N ALA A 194 0.42 -13.10 -3.49
CA ALA A 194 1.72 -13.58 -3.94
C ALA A 194 1.86 -15.10 -3.84
N ARG A 195 2.78 -15.65 -4.64
CA ARG A 195 3.28 -17.03 -4.53
C ARG A 195 4.69 -17.15 -5.10
N THR A 196 5.40 -18.22 -4.78
CA THR A 196 6.65 -18.61 -5.46
C THR A 196 6.38 -19.58 -6.63
N VAL A 197 7.18 -19.45 -7.69
CA VAL A 197 7.18 -20.34 -8.85
C VAL A 197 8.61 -20.71 -9.24
N THR A 198 8.82 -21.93 -9.71
CA THR A 198 10.13 -22.41 -10.15
C THR A 198 10.56 -21.66 -11.42
N LYS A 199 11.79 -21.14 -11.44
CA LYS A 199 12.40 -20.39 -12.56
C LYS A 199 12.35 -21.14 -13.89
N ALA A 200 12.52 -22.47 -13.87
CA ALA A 200 12.66 -23.29 -15.08
C ALA A 200 11.32 -23.72 -15.73
N SER A 201 10.19 -23.65 -15.02
CA SER A 201 8.93 -24.22 -15.52
C SER A 201 7.72 -23.28 -15.43
N GLY A 202 7.84 -22.11 -14.77
CA GLY A 202 6.70 -21.26 -14.46
C GLY A 202 5.64 -21.94 -13.58
N GLY A 203 5.92 -23.17 -13.13
CA GLY A 203 5.07 -23.97 -12.25
C GLY A 203 5.34 -23.65 -10.78
N THR A 204 4.40 -23.99 -9.92
CA THR A 204 4.51 -23.81 -8.46
C THR A 204 5.80 -24.44 -7.91
N ALA A 205 6.55 -23.68 -7.10
CA ALA A 205 7.70 -24.21 -6.38
C ALA A 205 7.27 -25.36 -5.46
N PRO A 206 8.07 -26.44 -5.32
CA PRO A 206 7.77 -27.50 -4.35
C PRO A 206 7.64 -26.87 -2.96
N GLY A 207 6.58 -27.21 -2.22
CA GLY A 207 6.07 -26.49 -1.04
C GLY A 207 6.97 -26.43 0.21
N GLY A 208 8.25 -26.12 0.05
CA GLY A 208 9.16 -25.76 1.13
C GLY A 208 8.89 -24.36 1.67
N ASN A 209 9.48 -24.08 2.84
CA ASN A 209 9.45 -22.75 3.45
C ASN A 209 9.98 -21.72 2.45
N GLY A 210 9.21 -20.64 2.26
CA GLY A 210 9.51 -19.60 1.28
C GLY A 210 10.91 -19.01 1.44
N ALA A 211 11.66 -18.88 0.34
CA ALA A 211 12.93 -18.16 0.33
C ALA A 211 12.76 -16.64 0.50
N TYR A 212 11.53 -16.15 0.29
CA TYR A 212 11.19 -14.74 0.27
C TYR A 212 10.18 -14.41 1.35
N VAL A 213 10.32 -13.21 1.90
CA VAL A 213 9.30 -12.54 2.70
C VAL A 213 8.75 -11.35 1.93
N ILE A 214 7.48 -11.04 2.18
CA ILE A 214 6.83 -9.85 1.66
C ILE A 214 6.19 -9.05 2.80
N SER A 215 6.29 -7.74 2.69
CA SER A 215 5.59 -6.76 3.52
C SER A 215 4.86 -5.78 2.59
N VAL A 216 3.67 -5.35 3.00
CA VAL A 216 2.82 -4.41 2.28
C VAL A 216 2.65 -3.18 3.17
N GLY A 217 2.57 -1.99 2.58
CA GLY A 217 2.44 -0.74 3.31
C GLY A 217 1.77 0.35 2.52
N GLY A 218 1.80 1.55 3.08
CA GLY A 218 1.39 2.76 2.41
C GLY A 218 2.06 3.99 2.99
N ASP A 219 2.09 5.05 2.19
CA ASP A 219 2.65 6.35 2.57
C ASP A 219 1.64 7.45 2.27
N TYR A 220 1.53 8.41 3.18
CA TYR A 220 1.03 9.74 2.84
C TYR A 220 2.17 10.56 2.23
N TRP A 221 1.81 11.41 1.28
CA TRP A 221 2.72 12.33 0.60
C TRP A 221 2.18 13.76 0.60
N LEU A 222 3.09 14.75 0.59
CA LEU A 222 2.73 16.16 0.48
C LEU A 222 1.78 16.43 -0.70
N ASN A 223 2.11 15.85 -1.88
CA ASN A 223 1.27 15.89 -3.07
C ASN A 223 1.71 14.78 -4.05
N THR A 224 1.02 14.68 -5.19
CA THR A 224 1.24 13.62 -6.19
C THR A 224 2.60 13.71 -6.89
N MET A 225 3.28 14.86 -6.84
CA MET A 225 4.52 15.15 -7.57
C MET A 225 5.76 15.32 -6.69
N ALA A 226 5.61 15.26 -5.36
CA ALA A 226 6.71 15.53 -4.42
C ALA A 226 7.90 14.56 -4.63
N ALA A 227 9.12 15.07 -4.83
CA ALA A 227 10.29 14.19 -4.80
C ALA A 227 10.49 13.64 -3.38
N TRP A 228 11.07 12.44 -3.24
CA TRP A 228 11.47 11.95 -1.92
C TRP A 228 12.56 12.86 -1.34
N ASN A 229 12.41 13.26 -0.08
CA ASN A 229 13.39 14.06 0.63
C ASN A 229 13.45 13.66 2.11
N GLN A 230 14.17 12.56 2.41
CA GLN A 230 14.49 12.14 3.78
C GLN A 230 13.28 12.18 4.75
N ASN A 231 12.13 11.64 4.32
CA ASN A 231 10.89 11.58 5.11
C ASN A 231 10.28 12.93 5.49
N THR A 232 10.68 14.03 4.85
CA THR A 232 10.02 15.34 5.00
C THR A 232 8.86 15.53 4.04
N THR A 233 8.85 14.75 2.95
CA THR A 233 7.86 14.82 1.85
C THR A 233 6.86 13.67 1.86
N ASN A 234 7.16 12.63 2.63
CA ASN A 234 6.33 11.45 2.85
C ASN A 234 6.39 11.04 4.32
N THR A 235 5.36 10.36 4.78
CA THR A 235 5.34 9.66 6.06
C THR A 235 4.67 8.32 5.85
N SER A 236 5.21 7.28 6.50
CA SER A 236 4.57 5.97 6.50
C SER A 236 3.19 6.08 7.14
N ILE A 237 2.22 5.42 6.53
CA ILE A 237 0.91 5.11 7.12
C ILE A 237 1.13 3.94 8.07
N ASP A 238 1.58 2.84 7.48
CA ASP A 238 1.82 1.55 8.10
C ASP A 238 2.89 0.76 7.33
N ILE A 239 3.45 -0.24 8.02
CA ILE A 239 4.28 -1.31 7.46
C ILE A 239 3.72 -2.62 7.96
N GLY A 240 3.27 -3.48 7.05
CA GLY A 240 2.77 -4.80 7.37
C GLY A 240 3.85 -5.75 7.87
N ARG A 241 3.42 -6.76 8.62
CA ARG A 241 4.26 -7.87 9.07
C ARG A 241 4.90 -8.58 7.87
N PHE A 242 6.19 -8.91 7.96
CA PHE A 242 6.82 -9.78 6.95
C PHE A 242 6.31 -11.20 7.07
N LYS A 243 5.81 -11.73 5.97
CA LYS A 243 5.28 -13.10 5.88
C LYS A 243 5.97 -13.86 4.75
N LEU A 244 6.17 -15.16 4.96
CA LEU A 244 6.82 -16.04 4.00
C LEU A 244 5.90 -16.25 2.79
N ILE A 245 6.50 -16.19 1.60
CA ILE A 245 5.81 -16.49 0.34
C ILE A 245 5.95 -17.98 0.03
N THR A 246 4.83 -18.71 -0.05
CA THR A 246 4.84 -20.14 -0.41
C THR A 246 4.50 -20.36 -1.88
N GLY A 247 4.53 -21.62 -2.34
CA GLY A 247 4.11 -21.97 -3.70
C GLY A 247 2.61 -21.79 -4.00
N GLN A 248 1.79 -21.51 -2.99
CA GLN A 248 0.35 -21.30 -3.12
C GLN A 248 0.01 -19.80 -3.11
N TRP A 249 -1.05 -19.42 -3.82
CA TRP A 249 -1.55 -18.06 -3.76
C TRP A 249 -2.02 -17.73 -2.35
N GLN A 250 -1.40 -16.72 -1.74
CA GLN A 250 -1.75 -16.22 -0.41
C GLN A 250 -2.03 -14.72 -0.50
N TRP A 251 -2.97 -14.25 0.32
CA TRP A 251 -3.22 -12.82 0.50
C TRP A 251 -2.23 -12.23 1.52
N PHE A 252 -1.64 -11.10 1.17
CA PHE A 252 -0.74 -10.30 2.00
C PHE A 252 -1.30 -8.88 2.05
N GLY A 253 -1.26 -8.25 3.22
CA GLY A 253 -1.79 -6.91 3.36
C GLY A 253 -1.59 -6.33 4.74
N VAL A 254 -1.97 -5.06 4.83
CA VAL A 254 -1.98 -4.27 6.05
C VAL A 254 -3.20 -3.37 6.06
N SER A 255 -3.76 -3.17 7.25
CA SER A 255 -4.93 -2.35 7.47
C SER A 255 -4.75 -1.49 8.71
N THR A 256 -5.25 -0.27 8.63
CA THR A 256 -5.43 0.64 9.79
C THR A 256 -6.90 0.69 10.24
N ALA A 257 -7.79 0.00 9.52
CA ALA A 257 -9.23 -0.01 9.75
C ALA A 257 -9.61 -0.92 10.93
N SER A 258 -10.71 -0.57 11.61
CA SER A 258 -11.27 -1.43 12.65
C SER A 258 -11.82 -2.75 12.07
N ASP A 259 -12.00 -3.77 12.91
CA ASP A 259 -12.66 -5.03 12.48
C ASP A 259 -14.07 -4.78 11.96
N THR A 260 -14.79 -3.80 12.52
CA THR A 260 -16.12 -3.40 12.05
C THR A 260 -16.05 -2.81 10.65
N ASP A 261 -15.05 -1.99 10.36
CA ASP A 261 -14.88 -1.38 9.03
C ASP A 261 -14.45 -2.40 7.97
N LEU A 262 -13.61 -3.36 8.34
CA LEU A 262 -13.26 -4.48 7.47
C LEU A 262 -14.45 -5.42 7.23
N LEU A 263 -15.30 -5.62 8.24
CA LEU A 263 -16.56 -6.35 8.08
C LEU A 263 -17.49 -5.61 7.11
N ASN A 264 -17.60 -4.28 7.22
CA ASN A 264 -18.38 -3.47 6.29
C ASN A 264 -17.84 -3.57 4.86
N LEU A 265 -16.51 -3.54 4.68
CA LEU A 265 -15.87 -3.77 3.38
C LEU A 265 -16.24 -5.15 2.80
N TYR A 266 -16.18 -6.19 3.62
CA TYR A 266 -16.57 -7.53 3.21
C TYR A 266 -18.05 -7.61 2.82
N GLN A 267 -18.95 -7.04 3.63
CA GLN A 267 -20.41 -7.12 3.46
C GLN A 267 -20.94 -6.24 2.33
N TYR A 268 -20.40 -5.04 2.17
CA TYR A 268 -20.92 -4.03 1.24
C TYR A 268 -20.02 -3.76 0.04
N GLY A 269 -18.74 -4.14 0.12
CA GLY A 269 -17.76 -3.91 -0.93
C GLY A 269 -17.18 -2.50 -0.91
N TYR A 270 -16.56 -2.12 -2.03
CA TYR A 270 -15.99 -0.79 -2.25
C TYR A 270 -16.51 -0.21 -3.57
N THR A 271 -16.46 1.11 -3.71
CA THR A 271 -16.72 1.80 -4.97
C THR A 271 -15.40 2.15 -5.66
N THR A 272 -15.41 2.31 -6.98
CA THR A 272 -14.26 2.90 -7.69
C THR A 272 -14.42 4.41 -7.70
N SER A 273 -13.39 5.14 -7.24
CA SER A 273 -13.37 6.59 -7.35
C SER A 273 -13.28 6.99 -8.83
N THR A 274 -14.40 7.28 -9.48
CA THR A 274 -14.39 8.02 -10.73
C THR A 274 -13.98 9.45 -10.40
N SER A 275 -12.73 9.79 -10.68
CA SER A 275 -12.29 11.17 -10.76
C SER A 275 -13.05 11.85 -11.89
N THR A 276 -14.27 12.33 -11.60
CA THR A 276 -15.00 13.21 -12.49
C THR A 276 -14.26 14.54 -12.49
N SER A 277 -13.28 14.67 -13.39
CA SER A 277 -12.72 15.97 -13.76
C SER A 277 -13.80 16.76 -14.49
N THR A 278 -14.70 17.39 -13.74
CA THR A 278 -15.57 18.41 -14.29
C THR A 278 -14.70 19.60 -14.66
N SER A 279 -14.15 19.58 -15.87
CA SER A 279 -13.52 20.73 -16.48
C SER A 279 -14.62 21.76 -16.76
N THR A 280 -14.93 22.61 -15.78
CA THR A 280 -15.70 23.82 -16.01
C THR A 280 -14.85 24.73 -16.89
N SER A 281 -14.98 24.57 -18.20
CA SER A 281 -14.41 25.49 -19.18
C SER A 281 -15.24 26.78 -19.12
N THR A 282 -14.83 27.71 -18.27
CA THR A 282 -15.34 29.08 -18.31
C THR A 282 -14.76 29.74 -19.58
N SER A 283 -15.46 29.58 -20.71
CA SER A 283 -15.14 30.29 -21.95
C SER A 283 -15.33 31.79 -21.73
N THR A 284 -14.24 32.49 -21.42
CA THR A 284 -14.20 33.95 -21.52
C THR A 284 -13.90 34.29 -22.98
N SER A 285 -14.95 34.71 -23.69
CA SER A 285 -14.86 35.23 -25.05
C SER A 285 -14.17 36.59 -25.06
N ALA A 286 -12.85 36.60 -25.20
CA ALA A 286 -12.09 37.79 -25.53
C ALA A 286 -12.16 38.04 -27.03
N ASN A 287 -12.93 39.05 -27.39
CA ASN A 287 -13.02 39.63 -28.73
C ASN A 287 -11.66 40.25 -29.12
N THR A 288 -10.98 39.71 -30.13
CA THR A 288 -9.80 40.36 -30.73
C THR A 288 -9.88 40.34 -32.26
N SER A 289 -9.94 41.56 -32.80
CA SER A 289 -9.88 41.88 -34.22
C SER A 289 -8.46 41.77 -34.75
N ALA A 290 -8.38 41.33 -36.00
CA ALA A 290 -7.23 41.20 -36.91
C ALA A 290 -6.04 42.18 -36.75
N ASN A 291 -4.83 41.67 -36.99
CA ASN A 291 -3.96 42.24 -38.03
C ASN A 291 -2.90 41.25 -38.56
N THR A 292 -2.68 41.32 -39.87
CA THR A 292 -1.76 40.55 -40.73
C THR A 292 -0.28 40.76 -40.45
N SER A 293 0.57 39.75 -40.66
CA SER A 293 1.64 39.73 -41.69
C SER A 293 2.63 38.57 -41.49
N ALA A 294 3.07 38.01 -42.62
CA ALA A 294 4.04 36.93 -42.74
C ALA A 294 5.47 37.43 -42.47
N ASN A 295 6.32 36.58 -41.87
CA ASN A 295 7.72 36.53 -42.25
C ASN A 295 8.38 35.19 -41.87
N THR A 296 9.00 34.56 -42.88
CA THR A 296 9.91 33.43 -42.82
C THR A 296 11.23 33.79 -42.15
N SER A 297 11.79 32.91 -41.32
CA SER A 297 13.25 32.72 -41.16
C SER A 297 13.56 31.49 -40.30
N ALA A 298 14.35 30.58 -40.87
CA ALA A 298 14.99 29.48 -40.17
C ALA A 298 16.10 30.00 -39.25
N SER A 299 16.23 29.42 -38.06
CA SER A 299 17.43 29.59 -37.24
C SER A 299 17.79 28.28 -36.55
N THR A 300 18.96 27.77 -36.92
CA THR A 300 19.67 26.63 -36.36
C THR A 300 20.22 27.01 -34.98
N SER A 301 19.89 26.27 -33.93
CA SER A 301 20.47 26.47 -32.60
C SER A 301 21.23 25.23 -32.12
N THR A 302 22.54 25.35 -32.07
CA THR A 302 23.50 24.41 -31.49
C THR A 302 23.48 24.53 -29.97
N SER A 303 23.24 23.43 -29.24
CA SER A 303 23.28 23.41 -27.78
C SER A 303 24.62 22.87 -27.27
N THR A 304 25.44 23.74 -26.69
CA THR A 304 26.62 23.38 -25.88
C THR A 304 26.20 22.97 -24.47
N SER A 305 26.63 21.78 -24.06
CA SER A 305 26.49 21.22 -22.72
C SER A 305 27.55 21.82 -21.78
N THR A 306 27.11 22.41 -20.66
CA THR A 306 27.97 22.82 -19.55
C THR A 306 27.60 22.04 -18.30
N SER A 307 28.53 21.21 -17.82
CA SER A 307 28.43 20.42 -16.60
C SER A 307 28.54 21.30 -15.35
N ILE A 308 27.58 21.20 -14.43
CA ILE A 308 27.63 21.83 -13.10
C ILE A 308 28.28 20.87 -12.10
N PRO A 309 29.24 21.32 -11.26
CA PRO A 309 29.88 20.45 -10.27
C PRO A 309 28.99 20.22 -9.04
N THR A 310 28.97 18.97 -8.59
CA THR A 310 28.24 18.48 -7.40
C THR A 310 28.83 19.05 -6.11
N LYS A 311 27.99 19.73 -5.32
CA LYS A 311 28.31 20.16 -3.94
C LYS A 311 28.25 18.95 -2.98
N LYS A 312 29.35 18.70 -2.27
CA LYS A 312 29.40 17.84 -1.08
C LYS A 312 28.52 18.46 0.02
N TYR A 313 27.49 17.74 0.47
CA TYR A 313 26.75 18.09 1.68
C TYR A 313 27.14 17.21 2.86
N ILE A 314 27.30 17.88 4.00
CA ILE A 314 27.71 17.38 5.30
C ILE A 314 26.56 16.59 5.92
N ARG A 315 26.87 15.41 6.47
CA ARG A 315 25.94 14.47 7.09
C ARG A 315 25.41 15.02 8.42
N ILE A 316 24.10 15.01 8.61
CA ILE A 316 23.48 14.99 9.94
C ILE A 316 22.95 13.56 10.14
N LYS A 317 23.48 12.85 11.15
CA LYS A 317 22.94 11.58 11.61
C LYS A 317 21.60 11.87 12.29
N THR A 318 20.50 11.50 11.64
CA THR A 318 19.26 11.22 12.37
C THR A 318 19.31 9.75 12.76
N ILE A 319 19.37 9.53 14.07
CA ILE A 319 19.34 8.20 14.69
C ILE A 319 17.88 7.74 14.64
N TYR A 320 17.65 6.60 13.99
CA TYR A 320 16.42 5.80 14.14
C TYR A 320 16.49 5.01 15.44
#